data_AF-A0AAE8IRL5-F1
#
_entry.id   AF-A0AAE8IRL5-F1
#
_cell.length_a   1.000
_cell.length_b   1.000
_cell.length_c   1.000
_cell.angle_alpha   90.00
_cell.angle_beta   90.00
_cell.angle_gamma   90.00
#
_symmetry.space_group_name_H-M   'P 1'
#
loop_
_entity.id
_entity.type
_entity.pdbx_description
1 polymer ?
#
loop_
_entity_poly.entity_id
_entity_poly.type
_entity_poly.pdbx_seq_one_letter_code
_entity_poly.pdbx_strand_id
1 'polypeptide(L)'
;MVLLMITLRLDPDLDKIVSNTAKNLGITKSELIRKSLVEYIHNLDQQSAWETGKDLFGKYSSGRDDLSSCRKMLLKEKLKAKRA
;
A
#
# COMPACT_ATOMS: atom_id res chain seq x y z
N MET A 1 20.46 -2.37 20.20
CA MET A 1 19.58 -1.27 19.77
C MET A 1 20.46 -0.07 19.47
N VAL A 2 20.66 0.27 18.19
CA VAL A 2 21.54 1.40 17.79
C VAL A 2 20.70 2.68 17.79
N LEU A 3 21.02 3.62 18.68
CA LEU A 3 20.46 4.97 18.63
C LEU A 3 21.30 5.80 17.65
N LEU A 4 20.83 5.93 16.41
CA LEU A 4 21.39 6.89 15.46
C LEU A 4 20.84 8.28 15.77
N MET A 5 21.74 9.24 16.03
CA MET A 5 21.40 10.64 16.22
C MET A 5 21.26 11.31 14.85
N ILE A 6 20.13 11.98 14.60
CA ILE A 6 19.92 12.78 13.39
C ILE A 6 19.86 14.26 13.77
N THR A 7 20.58 15.09 13.01
CA THR A 7 20.54 16.55 13.16
C THR A 7 19.69 17.11 12.02
N LEU A 8 18.48 17.58 12.34
CA LEU A 8 17.53 18.08 11.36
C LEU A 8 17.36 19.58 11.52
N ARG A 9 17.61 20.35 10.44
CA ARG A 9 17.27 21.78 10.41
C ARG A 9 15.80 21.91 10.02
N LEU A 10 15.02 22.53 10.91
CA LEU A 10 13.63 22.85 10.68
C LEU A 10 13.49 24.36 10.55
N ASP A 11 12.54 24.78 9.72
CA ASP A 11 12.08 26.16 9.74
C ASP A 11 11.54 26.52 11.14
N PRO A 12 11.77 27.75 11.65
CA PRO A 12 11.35 28.14 12.99
C PRO A 12 9.86 27.96 13.26
N ASP A 13 9.01 28.20 12.26
CA ASP A 13 7.56 28.04 12.41
C ASP A 13 7.18 26.57 12.53
N LEU A 14 7.85 25.71 11.77
CA LEU A 14 7.64 24.26 11.82
C LEU A 14 8.12 23.67 13.16
N ASP A 15 9.27 24.10 13.70
CA ASP A 15 9.72 23.64 15.02
C ASP A 15 8.72 24.02 16.12
N LYS A 16 8.13 25.22 16.05
CA LYS A 16 7.10 25.67 16.98
C LYS A 16 5.85 24.80 16.92
N ILE A 17 5.39 24.47 15.70
CA ILE A 17 4.24 23.58 15.49
C ILE A 17 4.55 22.20 16.05
N VAL A 18 5.68 21.59 15.68
CA VAL A 18 6.12 20.28 16.17
C VAL A 18 6.22 20.28 17.70
N SER A 19 6.76 21.34 18.30
CA SER A 19 6.85 21.49 19.75
C SER A 19 5.50 21.51 20.43
N ASN A 20 4.54 22.25 19.89
CA ASN A 20 3.21 22.38 20.48
C ASN A 20 2.41 21.08 20.32
N THR A 21 2.51 20.44 19.15
CA THR A 21 1.87 19.15 18.89
C THR A 21 2.41 18.07 19.83
N ALA A 22 3.73 17.99 20.01
CA ALA A 22 4.34 17.04 20.93
C ALA A 22 3.85 17.24 22.37
N LYS A 23 3.77 18.51 22.83
CA LYS A 23 3.22 18.85 24.15
C LYS A 23 1.75 18.43 24.29
N ASN A 24 0.91 18.73 23.30
CA ASN A 24 -0.51 18.39 23.33
C ASN A 24 -0.74 16.87 23.35
N LEU A 25 0.15 16.12 22.70
CA LEU A 25 0.12 14.65 22.66
C LEU A 25 0.81 14.00 23.87
N GLY A 26 1.45 14.78 24.75
CA GLY A 26 2.18 14.25 25.90
C GLY A 26 3.43 13.42 25.55
N ILE A 27 4.02 13.64 24.37
CA ILE A 27 5.21 12.92 23.90
C ILE A 27 6.38 13.87 23.63
N THR A 28 7.59 13.32 23.51
CA THR A 28 8.77 14.14 23.18
C THR A 28 8.78 14.57 21.71
N LYS A 29 9.45 15.69 21.40
CA LYS A 29 9.67 16.14 20.01
C LYS A 29 10.28 15.03 19.15
N SER A 30 11.32 14.37 19.66
CA SER A 30 12.02 13.29 18.94
C SER A 30 11.13 12.08 18.70
N GLU A 31 10.23 11.76 19.62
CA GLU A 31 9.27 10.68 19.43
C GLU A 31 8.21 11.02 18.39
N LEU A 32 7.69 12.25 18.40
CA LEU A 32 6.78 12.72 17.37
C LEU A 32 7.43 12.63 15.98
N ILE A 33 8.65 13.17 15.82
CA ILE A 33 9.40 13.12 14.55
C ILE A 33 9.63 11.67 14.10
N ARG A 34 10.00 10.78 15.03
CA ARG A 34 10.19 9.35 14.73
C ARG A 34 8.90 8.71 14.21
N LYS A 35 7.77 8.91 14.90
CA LYS A 35 6.47 8.35 14.49
C LYS A 35 6.05 8.88 13.13
N SER A 36 6.17 10.18 12.92
CA SER A 36 5.86 10.81 11.63
C SER A 36 6.72 10.28 10.49
N LEU A 37 8.02 10.03 10.72
CA LEU A 37 8.90 9.46 9.69
C LEU A 37 8.51 8.02 9.33
N VAL A 38 8.21 7.19 10.34
CA VAL A 38 7.76 5.81 10.11
C VAL A 38 6.44 5.80 9.33
N GLU A 39 5.49 6.63 9.73
CA GLU A 39 4.19 6.74 9.06
C GLU A 39 4.32 7.26 7.62
N TYR A 40 5.15 8.28 7.40
CA TYR A 40 5.41 8.80 6.07
C TYR A 40 6.01 7.73 5.13
N ILE A 41 7.02 6.99 5.60
CA ILE A 41 7.63 5.90 4.81
C ILE A 41 6.62 4.78 4.55
N HIS A 42 5.85 4.37 5.56
CA HIS A 42 4.82 3.35 5.39
C HIS A 42 3.76 3.76 4.36
N ASN A 43 3.38 5.04 4.34
CA ASN A 43 2.43 5.56 3.36
C ASN A 43 3.02 5.61 1.94
N LEU A 44 4.35 5.77 1.79
CA LEU A 44 5.04 5.61 0.51
C LEU A 44 5.15 4.15 0.08
N ASP A 45 5.27 3.24 1.04
CA ASP A 45 5.37 1.78 0.83
C ASP A 45 4.00 1.10 0.67
N GLN A 46 2.93 1.88 0.46
CA GLN A 46 1.67 1.36 -0.05
C GLN A 46 1.93 0.72 -1.42
N GLN A 47 2.21 -0.58 -1.38
CA GLN A 47 2.48 -1.40 -2.55
C GLN A 47 1.45 -1.10 -3.63
N SER A 48 1.91 -0.85 -4.85
CA SER A 48 1.01 -0.66 -5.98
C SER A 48 0.01 -1.82 -6.03
N ALA A 49 -1.19 -1.59 -6.59
CA ALA A 49 -2.18 -2.66 -6.75
C ALA A 49 -1.59 -3.89 -7.47
N TRP A 50 -0.59 -3.68 -8.32
CA TRP A 50 0.20 -4.75 -8.93
C TRP A 50 1.03 -5.51 -7.89
N GLU A 51 1.84 -4.81 -7.08
CA GLU A 51 2.72 -5.43 -6.07
C GLU A 51 1.94 -6.22 -5.03
N THR A 52 0.78 -5.69 -4.61
CA THR A 52 -0.12 -6.37 -3.67
C THR A 52 -0.75 -7.62 -4.29
N GLY A 53 -1.03 -7.60 -5.59
CA GLY A 53 -1.77 -8.67 -6.29
C GLY A 53 -0.89 -9.68 -7.03
N LYS A 54 0.42 -9.43 -7.19
CA LYS A 54 1.31 -10.22 -8.05
C LYS A 54 1.32 -11.72 -7.73
N ASP A 55 1.21 -12.07 -6.45
CA ASP A 55 1.19 -13.47 -5.99
C ASP A 55 -0.16 -14.15 -6.22
N LEU A 56 -1.20 -13.37 -6.54
CA LEU A 56 -2.55 -13.84 -6.87
C LEU A 56 -2.78 -13.86 -8.40
N PHE A 57 -2.21 -12.91 -9.14
CA PHE A 57 -2.31 -12.86 -10.59
C PHE A 57 -1.56 -14.03 -11.24
N GLY A 58 -2.19 -14.70 -12.20
CA GLY A 58 -1.56 -15.82 -12.94
C GLY A 58 -1.35 -17.11 -12.15
N LYS A 59 -1.68 -17.14 -10.85
CA LYS A 59 -1.55 -18.34 -9.99
C LYS A 59 -2.40 -19.52 -10.48
N TYR A 60 -3.54 -19.23 -11.11
CA TYR A 60 -4.44 -20.24 -11.66
C TYR A 60 -4.62 -20.01 -13.16
N SER A 61 -4.46 -21.10 -13.93
CA SER A 61 -4.74 -21.12 -15.37
C SER A 61 -5.81 -22.15 -15.66
N SER A 62 -6.73 -21.79 -16.55
CA SER A 62 -7.74 -22.69 -17.10
C SER A 62 -7.18 -23.66 -18.16
N GLY A 63 -5.90 -23.54 -18.52
CA GLY A 63 -5.30 -24.24 -19.65
C GLY A 63 -5.81 -23.77 -21.02
N ARG A 64 -6.62 -22.70 -21.05
CA ARG A 64 -7.18 -22.09 -22.25
C ARG A 64 -6.85 -20.60 -22.27
N ASP A 65 -6.14 -20.19 -23.30
CA ASP A 65 -5.75 -18.81 -23.61
C ASP A 65 -6.87 -18.02 -24.30
N ASP A 66 -7.87 -18.70 -24.87
CA ASP A 66 -8.98 -18.10 -25.59
C ASP A 66 -10.15 -17.62 -24.71
N LEU A 67 -10.13 -17.87 -23.39
CA LEU A 67 -11.28 -17.58 -22.52
C LEU A 67 -11.69 -16.10 -22.50
N SER A 68 -10.71 -15.19 -22.59
CA SER A 68 -10.96 -13.75 -22.61
C SER A 68 -11.47 -13.31 -23.99
N SER A 69 -10.74 -13.70 -25.04
CA SER A 69 -10.98 -13.30 -26.43
C SER A 69 -12.27 -13.89 -27.00
N CYS A 70 -12.57 -15.15 -26.67
CA CYS A 70 -13.70 -15.92 -27.20
C CYS A 70 -14.87 -16.05 -26.20
N ARG A 71 -14.92 -15.18 -25.17
CA ARG A 71 -15.91 -15.21 -24.06
C ARG A 71 -17.34 -15.48 -24.50
N LYS A 72 -17.86 -14.76 -25.51
CA LYS A 72 -19.27 -14.86 -25.93
C LYS A 72 -19.62 -16.21 -26.56
N MET A 73 -18.69 -16.78 -27.32
CA MET A 73 -18.88 -18.07 -27.99
C MET A 73 -18.91 -19.18 -26.94
N LEU A 74 -17.89 -19.23 -26.07
CA LEU A 74 -17.77 -20.21 -24.99
C LEU A 74 -18.96 -20.18 -24.02
N LEU A 75 -19.48 -18.98 -23.71
CA LEU A 75 -20.65 -18.85 -22.85
C LEU A 75 -21.91 -19.46 -23.48
N LYS A 76 -22.14 -19.24 -24.78
CA LYS A 76 -23.28 -19.83 -25.50
C LYS A 76 -23.20 -21.35 -25.54
N GLU A 77 -22.02 -21.90 -25.76
CA GLU A 77 -21.80 -23.35 -25.74
C GLU A 77 -22.13 -23.95 -24.36
N LYS A 78 -21.60 -23.36 -23.28
CA LYS A 78 -21.94 -23.80 -21.91
C LYS A 78 -23.43 -23.74 -21.62
N LEU A 79 -24.11 -22.68 -22.04
CA LEU A 79 -25.56 -22.51 -21.81
C LEU A 79 -26.40 -23.51 -22.60
N LYS A 80 -25.99 -23.84 -23.84
CA LYS A 80 -26.63 -24.90 -24.63
C LYS A 80 -26.42 -26.27 -23.99
N ALA A 81 -25.19 -26.60 -23.60
CA ALA A 81 -24.86 -27.87 -22.95
C ALA A 81 -25.63 -28.10 -21.64
N LYS A 82 -25.95 -27.03 -20.89
CA LYS A 82 -26.76 -27.12 -19.66
C LYS A 82 -28.25 -27.38 -19.92
N ARG A 83 -28.74 -27.06 -21.12
CA ARG A 83 -30.16 -27.17 -21.51
C ARG A 83 -30.44 -28.39 -22.40
N ALA A 84 -29.42 -29.15 -22.75
CA ALA A 84 -29.52 -30.45 -23.40
C ALA A 84 -29.68 -31.54 -22.32
#